data_AF-A0A4U7DC26-F1
#
_entry.id   AF-A0A4U7DC26-F1
#
_cell.length_a   1.000
_cell.length_b   1.000
_cell.length_c   1.000
_cell.angle_alpha   90.00
_cell.angle_beta   90.00
_cell.angle_gamma   90.00
#
_symmetry.space_group_name_H-M   'P 1'
#
loop_
_entity.id
_entity.type
_entity.pdbx_description
1 polymer ?
#
loop_
_entity_poly.entity_id
_entity_poly.type
_entity_poly.pdbx_seq_one_letter_code
_entity_poly.pdbx_strand_id
1 'polypeptide(L)'
;MTESAPSRSVDEATLRYLGRAFGRRDEVSQTSLFPTNKPERLAVTLDAEYHPELVGVVSLELRAYTNGDFHVSYHERRAGDRRQCRWDRHDQPHNTRDHFHPLPDADTTAAVDRSYATDLTRVIEGAVLPWVDERVGALWESDGR
;
A
#
# COMPACT_ATOMS: atom_id res chain seq x y z
N MET A 1 30.26 -22.09 4.17
CA MET A 1 28.87 -22.28 4.60
C MET A 1 28.14 -21.01 4.24
N THR A 2 27.42 -21.02 3.12
CA THR A 2 26.61 -19.88 2.71
C THR A 2 25.38 -19.87 3.61
N GLU A 3 25.25 -18.86 4.47
CA GLU A 3 23.98 -18.59 5.16
C GLU A 3 22.92 -18.46 4.08
N SER A 4 22.00 -19.42 4.00
CA SER A 4 20.77 -19.23 3.22
C SER A 4 20.09 -18.01 3.81
N ALA A 5 19.86 -16.99 2.98
CA ALA A 5 19.01 -15.86 3.35
C ALA A 5 17.73 -16.41 4.01
N PRO A 6 17.24 -15.80 5.11
CA PRO A 6 16.04 -16.30 5.79
C PRO A 6 14.93 -16.47 4.76
N SER A 7 14.34 -17.66 4.72
CA SER A 7 13.26 -17.97 3.79
C SER A 7 12.14 -16.93 3.95
N ARG A 8 11.88 -16.15 2.90
CA ARG A 8 10.85 -15.13 2.89
C ARG A 8 9.47 -15.81 2.75
N SER A 9 8.85 -16.18 3.87
CA SER A 9 7.48 -16.70 3.90
C SER A 9 6.47 -15.58 4.10
N VAL A 10 5.30 -15.70 3.44
CA VAL A 10 4.20 -14.73 3.58
C VAL A 10 3.69 -14.76 5.02
N ASP A 11 3.53 -13.58 5.62
CA ASP A 11 2.85 -13.42 6.90
C ASP A 11 1.33 -13.36 6.69
N GLU A 12 0.73 -14.54 6.53
CA GLU A 12 -0.72 -14.63 6.33
C GLU A 12 -1.53 -14.14 7.53
N ALA A 13 -0.99 -14.25 8.75
CA ALA A 13 -1.69 -13.86 9.97
C ALA A 13 -1.90 -12.35 9.99
N THR A 14 -0.85 -11.59 9.68
CA THR A 14 -0.92 -10.12 9.55
C THR A 14 -1.86 -9.70 8.42
N LEU A 15 -1.79 -10.34 7.25
CA LEU A 15 -2.69 -10.01 6.12
C LEU A 15 -4.16 -10.33 6.42
N ARG A 16 -4.45 -11.44 7.12
CA ARG A 16 -5.81 -11.77 7.58
C ARG A 16 -6.33 -10.76 8.61
N TYR A 17 -5.48 -10.33 9.53
CA TYR A 17 -5.84 -9.29 10.50
C TYR A 17 -6.19 -7.98 9.80
N LEU A 18 -5.29 -7.49 8.94
CA LEU A 18 -5.49 -6.26 8.19
C LEU A 18 -6.73 -6.34 7.29
N GLY A 19 -6.96 -7.47 6.62
CA GLY A 19 -8.17 -7.68 5.81
C GLY A 19 -9.46 -7.49 6.62
N ARG A 20 -9.52 -8.04 7.85
CA ARG A 20 -10.68 -7.81 8.74
C ARG A 20 -10.77 -6.37 9.24
N ALA A 21 -9.64 -5.73 9.51
CA ALA A 21 -9.62 -4.33 9.98
C ALA A 21 -10.10 -3.37 8.88
N PHE A 22 -9.58 -3.52 7.66
CA PHE A 22 -10.03 -2.75 6.50
C PHE A 22 -11.51 -3.00 6.18
N GLY A 23 -11.98 -4.24 6.22
CA GLY A 23 -13.39 -4.56 5.95
C GLY A 23 -14.41 -4.01 6.95
N ARG A 24 -13.97 -3.35 8.03
CA ARG A 24 -14.84 -2.65 8.99
C ARG A 24 -14.88 -1.13 8.80
N ARG A 25 -14.14 -0.62 7.81
CA ARG A 25 -14.07 0.80 7.51
C ARG A 25 -15.12 1.17 6.47
N ASP A 26 -15.81 2.27 6.71
CA ASP A 26 -16.87 2.75 5.81
C ASP A 26 -16.31 3.19 4.44
N GLU A 27 -15.03 3.57 4.39
CA GLU A 27 -14.36 4.00 3.15
C GLU A 27 -13.87 2.81 2.29
N VAL A 28 -14.08 1.57 2.75
CA VAL A 28 -13.63 0.35 2.07
C VAL A 28 -14.83 -0.39 1.51
N SER A 29 -14.90 -0.50 0.17
CA SER A 29 -15.96 -1.26 -0.51
C SER A 29 -15.68 -2.77 -0.53
N GLN A 30 -14.40 -3.17 -0.59
CA GLN A 30 -14.04 -4.59 -0.67
C GLN A 30 -12.65 -4.88 -0.12
N THR A 31 -12.50 -6.03 0.55
CA THR A 31 -11.21 -6.66 0.81
C THR A 31 -11.13 -8.03 0.14
N SER A 32 -10.02 -8.34 -0.51
CA SER A 32 -9.76 -9.62 -1.15
C SER A 32 -8.41 -10.17 -0.66
N LEU A 33 -8.47 -11.24 0.11
CA LEU A 33 -7.30 -11.89 0.68
C LEU A 33 -6.86 -13.04 -0.25
N PHE A 34 -5.60 -13.02 -0.67
CA PHE A 34 -4.99 -14.00 -1.57
C PHE A 34 -5.80 -14.25 -2.85
N PRO A 35 -6.14 -13.20 -3.61
CA PRO A 35 -6.86 -13.38 -4.87
C PRO A 35 -6.05 -14.27 -5.82
N THR A 36 -6.74 -15.07 -6.64
CA THR A 36 -6.13 -16.08 -7.52
C THR A 36 -5.00 -15.55 -8.39
N ASN A 37 -5.10 -14.29 -8.85
CA ASN A 37 -4.09 -13.63 -9.67
C ASN A 37 -2.93 -13.00 -8.87
N LYS A 38 -3.05 -12.86 -7.55
CA LYS A 38 -2.05 -12.29 -6.63
C LYS A 38 -2.04 -13.04 -5.28
N PRO A 39 -1.62 -14.32 -5.23
CA PRO A 39 -1.84 -15.24 -4.11
C PRO A 39 -1.11 -14.89 -2.80
N GLU A 40 -0.24 -13.87 -2.79
CA GLU A 40 0.50 -13.42 -1.60
C GLU A 40 0.06 -12.02 -1.11
N ARG A 41 -1.09 -11.54 -1.59
CA ARG A 41 -1.52 -10.15 -1.33
C ARG A 41 -2.84 -10.08 -0.59
N LEU A 42 -2.98 -9.03 0.20
CA LEU A 42 -4.28 -8.45 0.50
C LEU A 42 -4.52 -7.30 -0.48
N ALA A 43 -5.62 -7.34 -1.22
CA ALA A 43 -6.13 -6.22 -1.99
C ALA A 43 -7.29 -5.56 -1.23
N VAL A 44 -7.28 -4.24 -1.15
CA VAL A 44 -8.33 -3.43 -0.54
C VAL A 44 -8.78 -2.42 -1.59
N THR A 45 -10.07 -2.45 -1.94
CA THR A 45 -10.67 -1.46 -2.84
C THR A 45 -11.37 -0.43 -1.99
N LEU A 46 -11.06 0.85 -2.21
CA LEU A 46 -11.77 1.94 -1.56
C LEU A 46 -13.09 2.19 -2.26
N ASP A 47 -14.06 2.70 -1.52
CA ASP A 47 -15.35 3.05 -2.09
C ASP A 47 -15.23 4.30 -2.99
N ALA A 48 -15.83 4.22 -4.17
CA ALA A 48 -15.80 5.29 -5.17
C ALA A 48 -16.55 6.53 -4.69
N GLU A 49 -17.53 6.39 -3.79
CA GLU A 49 -18.28 7.53 -3.22
C GLU A 49 -17.39 8.49 -2.43
N TYR A 50 -16.22 8.05 -1.98
CA TYR A 50 -15.24 8.87 -1.26
C TYR A 50 -14.28 9.63 -2.18
N HIS A 51 -14.42 9.49 -3.50
CA HIS A 51 -13.52 10.07 -4.49
C HIS A 51 -14.29 10.90 -5.53
N PRO A 52 -13.67 11.93 -6.14
CA PRO A 52 -14.28 12.66 -7.25
C PRO A 52 -14.59 11.76 -8.45
N GLU A 53 -15.60 12.10 -9.26
CA GLU A 53 -16.08 11.28 -10.38
C GLU A 53 -14.99 10.91 -11.40
N LEU A 54 -13.98 11.78 -11.58
CA LEU A 54 -12.85 11.54 -12.49
C LEU A 54 -11.87 10.46 -12.00
N VAL A 55 -11.99 10.03 -10.74
CA VAL A 55 -11.20 8.97 -10.11
C VAL A 55 -12.03 7.69 -10.06
N GLY A 56 -11.77 6.76 -10.98
CA GLY A 56 -12.60 5.58 -11.18
C GLY A 56 -12.40 4.48 -10.14
N VAL A 57 -11.17 4.03 -9.90
CA VAL A 57 -10.88 2.96 -8.93
C VAL A 57 -9.65 3.32 -8.12
N VAL A 58 -9.78 3.23 -6.80
CA VAL A 58 -8.67 3.38 -5.85
C VAL A 58 -8.50 2.09 -5.06
N SER A 59 -7.26 1.63 -4.93
CA SER A 59 -6.95 0.43 -4.17
C SER A 59 -5.63 0.51 -3.42
N LEU A 60 -5.56 -0.23 -2.31
CA LEU A 60 -4.33 -0.60 -1.64
C LEU A 60 -4.01 -2.07 -1.91
N GLU A 61 -2.72 -2.37 -2.10
CA GLU A 61 -2.22 -3.74 -2.18
C GLU A 61 -1.11 -3.93 -1.16
N LEU A 62 -1.30 -4.90 -0.27
CA LEU A 62 -0.37 -5.18 0.82
C LEU A 62 0.26 -6.56 0.64
N ARG A 63 1.57 -6.62 0.90
CA ARG A 63 2.35 -7.85 1.07
C ARG A 63 3.12 -7.74 2.37
N ALA A 64 3.09 -8.81 3.16
CA ALA A 64 3.79 -8.90 4.44
C ALA A 64 4.54 -10.23 4.50
N TYR A 65 5.72 -10.22 5.12
CA TYR A 65 6.57 -11.39 5.23
C TYR A 65 7.02 -11.56 6.69
N THR A 66 7.23 -12.81 7.09
CA THR A 66 7.53 -13.18 8.49
C THR A 66 8.88 -12.63 9.00
N ASN A 67 9.76 -12.22 8.09
CA ASN A 67 11.01 -11.52 8.40
C ASN A 67 10.84 -10.01 8.65
N GLY A 68 9.60 -9.51 8.63
CA GLY A 68 9.25 -8.10 8.82
C GLY A 68 9.28 -7.26 7.54
N ASP A 69 9.67 -7.81 6.40
CA ASP A 69 9.60 -7.09 5.13
C ASP A 69 8.15 -6.93 4.68
N PHE A 70 7.88 -5.82 4.00
CA PHE A 70 6.55 -5.54 3.46
C PHE A 70 6.63 -4.70 2.20
N HIS A 71 5.55 -4.71 1.43
CA HIS A 71 5.31 -3.78 0.34
C HIS A 71 3.85 -3.35 0.43
N VAL A 72 3.61 -2.05 0.46
CA VAL A 72 2.25 -1.48 0.42
C VAL A 72 2.18 -0.55 -0.76
N SER A 73 1.28 -0.81 -1.70
CA SER A 73 1.06 0.06 -2.87
C SER A 73 -0.30 0.72 -2.80
N TYR A 74 -0.36 2.00 -3.13
CA TYR A 74 -1.59 2.69 -3.48
C TYR A 74 -1.71 2.77 -4.99
N HIS A 75 -2.91 2.55 -5.52
CA HIS A 75 -3.22 2.66 -6.93
C HIS A 75 -4.45 3.53 -7.14
N GLU A 76 -4.34 4.43 -8.10
CA GLU A 76 -5.41 5.32 -8.53
C GLU A 76 -5.58 5.20 -10.04
N ARG A 77 -6.79 4.91 -10.49
CA ARG A 77 -7.13 4.88 -11.91
C ARG A 77 -8.06 6.05 -12.22
N ARG A 78 -7.66 6.87 -13.18
CA ARG A 78 -8.49 7.93 -13.79
C ARG A 78 -8.79 7.57 -15.25
N ALA A 79 -9.68 8.30 -15.89
CA ALA A 79 -9.92 8.16 -17.33
C ALA A 79 -8.62 8.40 -18.13
N GLY A 80 -7.96 7.31 -18.54
CA GLY A 80 -6.72 7.34 -19.32
C GLY A 80 -5.41 7.45 -18.54
N ASP A 81 -5.43 7.56 -17.20
CA ASP A 81 -4.23 7.71 -16.37
C ASP A 81 -4.22 6.71 -15.21
N ARG A 82 -3.03 6.21 -14.86
CA ARG A 82 -2.82 5.35 -13.69
C ARG A 82 -1.71 5.95 -12.85
N ARG A 83 -2.01 6.19 -11.58
CA ARG A 83 -1.04 6.68 -10.62
C ARG A 83 -0.81 5.67 -9.50
N GLN A 84 0.39 5.66 -8.96
CA GLN A 84 0.76 4.82 -7.84
C GLN A 84 1.87 5.44 -7.00
N CYS A 85 1.85 5.12 -5.71
CA CYS A 85 2.97 5.28 -4.79
C CYS A 85 3.10 3.97 -3.99
N ARG A 86 4.24 3.76 -3.33
CA ARG A 86 4.41 2.59 -2.46
C ARG A 86 5.35 2.84 -1.29
N TRP A 87 5.10 2.13 -0.20
CA TRP A 87 5.93 2.06 0.99
C TRP A 87 6.55 0.66 1.04
N ASP A 88 7.87 0.60 1.04
CA ASP A 88 8.59 -0.66 1.01
C ASP A 88 9.53 -0.78 2.22
N ARG A 89 9.59 -2.01 2.74
CA ARG A 89 10.64 -2.47 3.65
C ARG A 89 11.29 -3.70 3.04
N HIS A 90 12.53 -3.57 2.61
CA HIS A 90 13.35 -4.68 2.12
C HIS A 90 14.83 -4.28 2.04
N ASP A 91 15.71 -5.27 2.11
CA ASP A 91 17.14 -5.02 1.91
C ASP A 91 17.45 -4.67 0.44
N GLN A 92 18.06 -3.50 0.20
CA GLN A 92 18.55 -3.09 -1.12
C GLN A 92 19.84 -2.25 -1.04
N PRO A 93 20.65 -2.20 -2.12
CA PRO A 93 21.97 -1.57 -2.09
C PRO A 93 21.96 -0.04 -2.25
N HIS A 94 20.84 0.58 -2.60
CA HIS A 94 20.78 1.99 -3.03
C HIS A 94 19.93 2.90 -2.13
N ASN A 95 19.15 2.33 -1.21
CA ASN A 95 18.29 3.06 -0.28
C ASN A 95 18.41 2.43 1.12
N THR A 96 17.97 3.17 2.12
CA THR A 96 17.71 2.57 3.43
C THR A 96 16.63 1.48 3.31
N ARG A 97 16.65 0.52 4.24
CA ARG A 97 15.73 -0.63 4.24
C ARG A 97 14.26 -0.20 4.12
N ASP A 98 13.92 0.95 4.71
CA ASP A 98 12.59 1.58 4.68
C ASP A 98 12.59 2.77 3.72
N HIS A 99 11.74 2.75 2.70
CA HIS A 99 11.65 3.88 1.75
C HIS A 99 10.25 4.04 1.18
N PHE A 100 10.00 5.22 0.62
CA PHE A 100 8.75 5.60 -0.02
C PHE A 100 9.02 5.96 -1.48
N HIS A 101 8.26 5.37 -2.40
CA HIS A 101 8.23 5.77 -3.80
C HIS A 101 7.00 6.65 -4.05
N PRO A 102 7.18 7.92 -4.42
CA PRO A 102 6.06 8.86 -4.56
C PRO A 102 5.24 8.63 -5.83
N LEU A 103 4.09 9.30 -5.90
CA LEU A 103 3.35 9.53 -7.15
C LEU A 103 4.22 10.29 -8.17
N PRO A 104 3.95 10.17 -9.49
CA PRO A 104 2.81 9.50 -10.09
C PRO A 104 3.00 8.00 -10.33
N ASP A 105 4.21 7.48 -10.36
CA ASP A 105 4.52 6.18 -10.97
C ASP A 105 5.32 5.24 -10.07
N ALA A 106 5.65 5.65 -8.84
CA ALA A 106 6.51 4.92 -7.93
C ALA A 106 7.88 4.59 -8.53
N ASP A 107 8.47 5.54 -9.26
CA ASP A 107 9.81 5.41 -9.84
C ASP A 107 10.85 5.09 -8.75
N THR A 108 11.76 4.17 -9.06
CA THR A 108 12.85 3.78 -8.17
C THR A 108 13.87 4.88 -7.96
N THR A 109 14.08 5.75 -8.96
CA THR A 109 14.99 6.90 -8.89
C THR A 109 14.46 8.04 -8.01
N ALA A 110 13.14 8.07 -7.78
CA ALA A 110 12.47 9.04 -6.92
C ALA A 110 12.26 8.53 -5.48
N ALA A 111 12.81 7.36 -5.14
CA ALA A 111 12.67 6.78 -3.80
C ALA A 111 13.26 7.69 -2.73
N VAL A 112 12.50 7.89 -1.64
CA VAL A 112 12.94 8.68 -0.50
C VAL A 112 13.02 7.80 0.74
N ASP A 113 14.17 7.84 1.39
CA ASP A 113 14.40 7.12 2.64
C ASP A 113 13.41 7.55 3.73
N ARG A 114 12.97 6.56 4.52
CA ARG A 114 12.02 6.72 5.62
C ARG A 114 12.44 5.85 6.80
N SER A 115 11.70 5.95 7.88
CA SER A 115 11.80 5.02 9.01
C SER A 115 10.39 4.69 9.45
N TYR A 116 10.02 3.41 9.34
CA TYR A 116 8.69 2.95 9.67
C TYR A 116 8.70 2.17 10.99
N ALA A 117 7.53 2.05 11.61
CA ALA A 117 7.34 1.12 12.72
C ALA A 117 7.71 -0.31 12.30
N THR A 118 8.19 -1.14 13.23
CA THR A 118 8.54 -2.54 12.94
C THR A 118 7.31 -3.36 12.53
N ASP A 119 6.16 -3.08 13.15
CA ASP A 119 4.89 -3.74 12.90
C ASP A 119 4.15 -3.09 11.72
N LEU A 120 3.82 -3.88 10.69
CA LEU A 120 3.08 -3.41 9.52
C LEU A 120 1.74 -2.77 9.88
N THR A 121 1.05 -3.25 10.91
CA THR A 121 -0.23 -2.65 11.34
C THR A 121 -0.06 -1.19 11.76
N ARG A 122 1.04 -0.87 12.46
CA ARG A 122 1.39 0.50 12.83
C ARG A 122 1.88 1.33 11.65
N VAL A 123 2.50 0.71 10.64
CA VAL A 123 2.83 1.42 9.39
C VAL A 123 1.56 1.81 8.63
N ILE A 124 0.57 0.92 8.59
CA ILE A 124 -0.73 1.22 7.99
C ILE A 124 -1.40 2.40 8.71
N GLU A 125 -1.47 2.36 10.04
CA GLU A 125 -2.11 3.41 10.85
C GLU A 125 -1.34 4.74 10.83
N GLY A 126 -0.01 4.70 10.91
CA GLY A 126 0.81 5.90 11.10
C GLY A 126 1.35 6.54 9.83
N ALA A 127 1.36 5.82 8.70
CA ALA A 127 1.94 6.33 7.44
C ALA A 127 1.01 6.18 6.25
N VAL A 128 0.41 5.01 6.04
CA VAL A 128 -0.37 4.75 4.82
C VAL A 128 -1.74 5.42 4.88
N LEU A 129 -2.52 5.20 5.94
CA LEU A 129 -3.86 5.76 6.08
C LEU A 129 -3.87 7.30 6.14
N PRO A 130 -2.96 7.97 6.89
CA PRO A 130 -2.87 9.43 6.87
C PRO A 130 -2.55 9.96 5.47
N TRP A 131 -1.63 9.32 4.75
CA TRP A 131 -1.31 9.73 3.39
C TRP A 131 -2.49 9.55 2.42
N VAL A 132 -3.26 8.46 2.56
CA VAL A 132 -4.47 8.23 1.75
C VAL A 132 -5.51 9.32 2.04
N ASP A 133 -5.72 9.68 3.30
CA ASP A 133 -6.64 10.75 3.69
C ASP A 133 -6.24 12.11 3.10
N GLU A 134 -4.96 12.49 3.22
CA GLU A 134 -4.41 13.69 2.58
C GLU A 134 -4.57 13.66 1.05
N ARG A 135 -4.34 12.50 0.43
CA ARG A 135 -4.50 12.32 -1.02
C ARG A 135 -5.96 12.52 -1.43
N VAL A 136 -6.92 11.93 -0.71
CA VAL A 136 -8.35 12.10 -0.98
C VAL A 136 -8.76 13.56 -0.86
N GLY A 137 -8.32 14.26 0.19
CA GLY A 137 -8.55 15.70 0.33
C GLY A 137 -8.03 16.49 -0.87
N ALA A 138 -6.78 16.25 -1.28
CA ALA A 138 -6.18 16.91 -2.44
C ALA A 138 -6.90 16.58 -3.76
N LEU A 139 -7.50 15.38 -3.90
CA LEU A 139 -8.31 15.01 -5.05
C LEU A 139 -9.57 15.90 -5.14
N TRP A 140 -10.30 16.05 -4.03
CA TRP A 140 -11.49 16.91 -3.97
C TRP A 140 -11.19 18.39 -4.21
N GLU A 141 -10.09 18.90 -3.65
CA GLU A 141 -9.66 20.29 -3.92
C GLU A 141 -9.32 20.54 -5.39
N SER A 142 -8.82 19.51 -6.09
CA SER A 142 -8.48 19.60 -7.50
C SER A 142 -9.68 19.45 -8.43
N ASP A 143 -10.77 18.82 -7.97
CA ASP A 143 -12.02 18.65 -8.73
C ASP A 143 -12.91 19.90 -8.66
N GLY A 144 -12.90 20.60 -7.52
CA GLY A 144 -13.65 21.86 -7.33
C GLY A 144 -13.04 23.10 -7.99
N ARG A 145 -11.98 22.96 -8.79
CA ARG A 145 -11.32 24.04 -9.54
C ARG A 145 -11.59 23.91 -11.03
#